data_AF-A0A0A1UHL5-F1
#
_entry.id   AF-A0A0A1UHL5-F1
#
_cell.length_a   1.000
_cell.length_b   1.000
_cell.length_c   1.000
_cell.angle_alpha   90.00
_cell.angle_beta   90.00
_cell.angle_gamma   90.00
#
_symmetry.space_group_name_H-M   'P 1'
#
loop_
_entity.id
_entity.type
_entity.pdbx_description
1 polymer ?
#
loop_
_entity_poly.entity_id
_entity_poly.type
_entity_poly.pdbx_seq_one_letter_code
_entity_poly.pdbx_strand_id
1 'polypeptide(L)'
;MFGFVKLAVAVSFVATCGQVTCGSKVIANTGGVPDVTLGGITYSSIDFQSSNKSPVGFALDTFKTPTDPATANLATLQNQLDTYLAMEAGSTRSTLLPKLKGTKFFIQFQIARVRTAQGAKLGVADTVEHQLGKVLKNAVGATQAEKDAVTALSKQL
;
A
#
# COMPACT_ATOMS: atom_id res chain seq x y z
N MET A 1 -7.67 30.69 -24.31
CA MET A 1 -6.63 30.26 -23.36
C MET A 1 -7.25 29.20 -22.47
N PHE A 2 -7.08 27.92 -22.84
CA PHE A 2 -7.72 26.80 -22.15
C PHE A 2 -7.00 26.54 -20.82
N GLY A 3 -7.72 26.75 -19.72
CA GLY A 3 -7.25 26.43 -18.38
C GLY A 3 -7.27 24.92 -18.17
N PHE A 4 -6.10 24.32 -17.99
CA PHE A 4 -5.98 22.93 -17.53
C PHE A 4 -6.57 22.82 -16.12
N VAL A 5 -7.67 22.09 -15.99
CA VAL A 5 -8.20 21.68 -14.69
C VAL A 5 -7.21 20.70 -14.07
N LYS A 6 -6.53 21.16 -13.02
CA LYS A 6 -5.63 20.34 -12.21
C LYS A 6 -6.49 19.36 -11.41
N LEU A 7 -6.57 18.12 -11.89
CA LEU A 7 -7.27 17.03 -11.19
C LEU A 7 -6.48 16.67 -9.92
N ALA A 8 -6.84 17.29 -8.81
CA ALA A 8 -6.41 16.87 -7.49
C ALA A 8 -7.17 15.59 -7.13
N VAL A 9 -6.61 14.43 -7.45
CA VAL A 9 -7.09 13.15 -6.92
C VAL A 9 -6.71 13.12 -5.44
N ALA A 10 -7.63 13.52 -4.57
CA ALA A 10 -7.61 13.13 -3.18
C ALA A 10 -7.65 11.59 -3.14
N VAL A 11 -6.81 10.94 -2.32
CA VAL A 11 -6.89 9.50 -2.11
C VAL A 11 -8.11 9.26 -1.20
N SER A 12 -9.30 9.42 -1.76
CA SER A 12 -10.55 9.15 -1.09
C SER A 12 -10.81 7.66 -1.24
N PHE A 13 -10.46 6.89 -0.22
CA PHE A 13 -11.02 5.55 -0.05
C PHE A 13 -12.52 5.73 0.27
N VAL A 14 -13.33 5.78 -0.77
CA VAL A 14 -14.78 5.60 -0.65
C VAL A 14 -15.05 4.17 -1.08
N ALA A 15 -14.85 3.22 -0.16
CA ALA A 15 -15.45 1.91 -0.33
C ALA A 15 -16.97 2.09 -0.29
N THR A 16 -17.56 2.34 -1.45
CA THR A 16 -19.00 2.22 -1.62
C THR A 16 -19.35 0.74 -1.46
N CYS A 17 -20.43 0.48 -0.73
CA CYS A 17 -20.97 -0.86 -0.54
C CYS A 17 -21.32 -1.41 -1.94
N GLY A 18 -20.44 -2.25 -2.52
CA GLY A 18 -20.56 -2.74 -3.90
C GLY A 18 -19.25 -2.92 -4.66
N GLN A 19 -18.15 -2.24 -4.28
CA GLN A 19 -16.86 -2.42 -4.98
C GLN A 19 -16.00 -3.57 -4.45
N VAL A 20 -16.15 -3.92 -3.16
CA VAL A 20 -15.41 -5.02 -2.56
C VAL A 20 -16.14 -6.33 -2.83
N THR A 21 -15.51 -7.25 -3.54
CA THR A 21 -16.01 -8.62 -3.71
C THR A 21 -15.41 -9.51 -2.63
N CYS A 22 -16.25 -10.17 -1.83
CA CYS A 22 -15.81 -11.17 -0.84
C CYS A 22 -15.87 -12.57 -1.45
N GLY A 23 -14.75 -13.29 -1.40
CA GLY A 23 -14.66 -14.70 -1.77
C GLY A 23 -15.15 -15.63 -0.65
N SER A 24 -15.19 -16.94 -0.95
CA SER A 24 -15.58 -17.98 0.00
C SER A 24 -14.44 -18.45 0.91
N LYS A 25 -13.18 -18.18 0.54
CA LYS A 25 -12.00 -18.53 1.33
C LYS A 25 -11.80 -17.51 2.45
N VAL A 26 -11.62 -17.98 3.68
CA VAL A 26 -11.21 -17.13 4.80
C VAL A 26 -9.69 -16.97 4.80
N ILE A 27 -9.21 -15.75 4.99
CA ILE A 27 -7.77 -15.49 5.15
C ILE A 27 -7.34 -15.86 6.57
N ALA A 28 -6.22 -16.56 6.69
CA ALA A 28 -5.70 -16.97 7.99
C ALA A 28 -5.35 -15.74 8.85
N ASN A 29 -5.51 -15.89 10.16
CA ASN A 29 -5.14 -14.89 11.18
C ASN A 29 -5.86 -13.53 11.11
N THR A 30 -6.87 -13.38 10.26
CA THR A 30 -7.67 -12.14 10.15
C THR A 30 -8.88 -12.10 11.08
N GLY A 31 -9.17 -13.19 11.79
CA GLY A 31 -10.37 -13.28 12.64
C GLY A 31 -11.65 -13.57 11.84
N GLY A 32 -11.54 -14.26 10.70
CA GLY A 32 -12.68 -14.70 9.90
C GLY A 32 -12.97 -13.85 8.67
N VAL A 33 -12.05 -12.96 8.27
CA VAL A 33 -12.25 -12.09 7.12
C VAL A 33 -12.16 -12.93 5.84
N PRO A 34 -13.19 -12.89 4.97
CA PRO A 34 -13.11 -13.53 3.66
C PRO A 34 -12.03 -12.86 2.81
N ASP A 35 -11.50 -13.60 1.86
CA ASP A 35 -10.60 -13.07 0.85
C ASP A 35 -11.32 -11.97 0.07
N VAL A 36 -10.70 -10.79 -0.05
CA VAL A 36 -11.32 -9.63 -0.67
C VAL A 36 -10.70 -9.37 -2.03
N THR A 37 -11.52 -8.99 -3.01
CA THR A 37 -11.06 -8.57 -4.33
C THR A 37 -11.52 -7.15 -4.62
N LEU A 38 -10.58 -6.30 -5.02
CA LEU A 38 -10.84 -4.91 -5.37
C LEU A 38 -9.89 -4.46 -6.49
N GLY A 39 -10.40 -3.71 -7.47
CA GLY A 39 -9.59 -3.27 -8.61
C GLY A 39 -8.97 -4.42 -9.43
N GLY A 40 -9.60 -5.60 -9.42
CA GLY A 40 -9.10 -6.82 -10.07
C GLY A 40 -8.02 -7.57 -9.29
N ILE A 41 -7.70 -7.15 -8.07
CA ILE A 41 -6.66 -7.75 -7.23
C ILE A 41 -7.31 -8.45 -6.04
N THR A 42 -7.03 -9.74 -5.88
CA THR A 42 -7.48 -10.54 -4.73
C THR A 42 -6.42 -10.50 -3.63
N TYR A 43 -6.81 -10.29 -2.37
CA TYR A 43 -5.84 -10.14 -1.27
C TYR A 43 -4.90 -11.35 -1.17
N SER A 44 -5.41 -12.58 -1.31
CA SER A 44 -4.54 -13.77 -1.25
C SER A 44 -3.43 -13.81 -2.30
N SER A 45 -3.54 -13.09 -3.43
CA SER A 45 -2.45 -13.00 -4.42
C SER A 45 -1.36 -12.01 -4.01
N ILE A 46 -1.60 -11.19 -2.98
CA ILE A 46 -0.66 -10.20 -2.44
C ILE A 46 -0.57 -10.28 -0.91
N ASP A 47 -0.89 -11.43 -0.33
CA ASP A 47 -0.87 -11.66 1.11
C ASP A 47 0.57 -11.91 1.57
N PHE A 48 1.08 -11.02 2.44
CA PHE A 48 2.44 -11.16 2.98
C PHE A 48 2.63 -12.47 3.77
N GLN A 49 1.54 -13.08 4.27
CA GLN A 49 1.61 -14.37 4.97
C GLN A 49 2.02 -15.53 4.07
N SER A 50 1.99 -15.35 2.74
CA SER A 50 2.50 -16.33 1.77
C SER A 50 4.03 -16.39 1.72
N SER A 51 4.71 -15.51 2.46
CA SER A 51 6.17 -15.39 2.51
C SER A 51 6.71 -15.58 3.93
N ASN A 52 7.96 -16.03 4.03
CA ASN A 52 8.70 -16.10 5.29
C ASN A 52 9.38 -14.77 5.66
N LYS A 53 9.17 -13.70 4.88
CA LYS A 53 9.75 -12.37 5.10
C LYS A 53 8.93 -11.57 6.12
N SER A 54 9.52 -10.48 6.61
CA SER A 54 8.72 -9.46 7.30
C SER A 54 7.69 -8.86 6.34
N PRO A 55 6.59 -8.25 6.83
CA PRO A 55 5.62 -7.58 5.95
C PRO A 55 6.26 -6.52 5.05
N VAL A 56 7.25 -5.77 5.58
CA VAL A 56 8.02 -4.80 4.80
C VAL A 56 8.94 -5.49 3.78
N GLY A 57 9.61 -6.59 4.16
CA GLY A 57 10.42 -7.39 3.25
C GLY A 57 9.62 -7.98 2.09
N PHE A 58 8.44 -8.52 2.37
CA PHE A 58 7.48 -8.93 1.36
C PHE A 58 7.06 -7.75 0.46
N ALA A 59 6.78 -6.60 1.07
CA ALA A 59 6.35 -5.41 0.34
C ALA A 59 7.44 -4.88 -0.62
N LEU A 60 8.71 -4.90 -0.20
CA LEU A 60 9.87 -4.57 -1.03
C LEU A 60 9.98 -5.47 -2.27
N ASP A 61 9.65 -6.76 -2.12
CA ASP A 61 9.70 -7.71 -3.23
C ASP A 61 8.49 -7.62 -4.17
N THR A 62 7.32 -7.27 -3.63
CA THR A 62 6.03 -7.36 -4.32
C THR A 62 5.59 -6.04 -4.98
N PHE A 63 5.75 -4.90 -4.28
CA PHE A 63 5.22 -3.60 -4.71
C PHE A 63 6.34 -2.71 -5.24
N LYS A 64 7.08 -3.22 -6.23
CA LYS A 64 8.20 -2.52 -6.87
C LYS A 64 7.71 -1.44 -7.81
N THR A 65 8.45 -0.34 -7.85
CA THR A 65 8.32 0.71 -8.85
C THR A 65 9.52 0.64 -9.82
N PRO A 66 9.39 1.12 -11.06
CA PRO A 66 10.54 1.26 -11.97
C PRO A 66 11.62 2.17 -11.38
N THR A 67 12.82 2.13 -11.97
CA THR A 67 13.94 3.00 -11.56
C THR A 67 13.58 4.48 -11.63
N ASP A 68 12.81 4.89 -12.65
CA ASP A 68 12.13 6.18 -12.71
C ASP A 68 10.69 6.04 -12.18
N PRO A 69 10.38 6.49 -10.95
CA PRO A 69 9.05 6.35 -10.37
C PRO A 69 7.97 7.11 -11.15
N ALA A 70 8.31 8.12 -11.96
CA ALA A 70 7.31 8.87 -12.73
C ALA A 70 6.57 7.97 -13.74
N THR A 71 7.23 6.89 -14.18
CA THR A 71 6.72 5.89 -15.15
C THR A 71 5.91 4.76 -14.51
N ALA A 72 5.82 4.71 -13.17
CA ALA A 72 5.09 3.67 -12.48
C ALA A 72 3.58 3.71 -12.79
N ASN A 73 2.95 2.53 -12.80
CA ASN A 73 1.49 2.44 -12.93
C ASN A 73 0.81 2.78 -11.59
N LEU A 74 0.44 4.05 -11.44
CA LEU A 74 -0.24 4.57 -10.24
C LEU A 74 -1.58 3.86 -9.98
N ALA A 75 -2.32 3.48 -11.02
CA ALA A 75 -3.60 2.78 -10.86
C ALA A 75 -3.40 1.38 -10.26
N THR A 76 -2.36 0.65 -10.67
CA THR A 76 -2.01 -0.63 -10.06
C THR A 76 -1.67 -0.47 -8.58
N LEU A 77 -0.84 0.51 -8.23
CA LEU A 77 -0.50 0.78 -6.81
C LEU A 77 -1.74 1.15 -5.99
N GLN A 78 -2.65 1.94 -6.55
CA GLN A 78 -3.90 2.30 -5.87
C GLN A 78 -4.80 1.07 -5.66
N ASN A 79 -4.97 0.21 -6.66
CA ASN A 79 -5.75 -1.03 -6.52
C ASN A 79 -5.16 -1.97 -5.46
N GLN A 80 -3.82 -2.06 -5.37
CA GLN A 80 -3.13 -2.82 -4.33
C GLN A 80 -3.38 -2.21 -2.93
N LEU A 81 -3.28 -0.89 -2.81
CA LEU A 81 -3.59 -0.18 -1.57
C LEU A 81 -5.04 -0.41 -1.14
N ASP A 82 -5.98 -0.26 -2.06
CA ASP A 82 -7.40 -0.40 -1.78
C ASP A 82 -7.75 -1.84 -1.34
N THR A 83 -7.11 -2.84 -1.94
CA THR A 83 -7.23 -4.25 -1.52
C THR A 83 -6.74 -4.45 -0.08
N TYR A 84 -5.61 -3.83 0.30
CA TYR A 84 -5.11 -3.85 1.67
C TYR A 84 -6.02 -3.10 2.65
N LEU A 85 -6.60 -1.97 2.24
CA LEU A 85 -7.57 -1.22 3.04
C LEU A 85 -8.86 -2.01 3.27
N ALA A 86 -9.36 -2.71 2.24
CA ALA A 86 -10.52 -3.59 2.37
C ALA A 86 -10.26 -4.74 3.36
N MET A 87 -9.09 -5.38 3.28
CA MET A 87 -8.70 -6.42 4.24
C MET A 87 -8.54 -5.87 5.66
N GLU A 88 -7.95 -4.69 5.82
CA GLU A 88 -7.82 -4.02 7.13
C GLU A 88 -9.18 -3.69 7.74
N ALA A 89 -10.13 -3.21 6.95
CA ALA A 89 -11.48 -2.88 7.40
C ALA A 89 -12.24 -4.11 7.92
N GLY A 90 -12.01 -5.29 7.36
CA GLY A 90 -12.52 -6.55 7.89
C GLY A 90 -11.76 -7.04 9.14
N SER A 91 -10.46 -6.78 9.22
CA SER A 91 -9.53 -7.39 10.18
C SER A 91 -9.42 -6.65 11.54
N THR A 92 -10.45 -5.90 11.94
CA THR A 92 -10.41 -4.95 13.08
C THR A 92 -10.12 -5.57 14.45
N ARG A 93 -10.30 -6.89 14.60
CA ARG A 93 -10.03 -7.64 15.84
C ARG A 93 -8.90 -8.68 15.68
N SER A 94 -8.11 -8.57 14.61
CA SER A 94 -7.06 -9.53 14.28
C SER A 94 -5.72 -9.21 14.94
N THR A 95 -4.96 -10.24 15.28
CA THR A 95 -3.53 -10.11 15.64
C THR A 95 -2.67 -9.75 14.43
N LEU A 96 -3.22 -9.85 13.22
CA LEU A 96 -2.56 -9.53 11.95
C LEU A 96 -2.55 -8.03 11.64
N LEU A 97 -3.43 -7.24 12.28
CA LEU A 97 -3.61 -5.82 12.00
C LEU A 97 -2.31 -4.99 12.04
N PRO A 98 -1.39 -5.16 13.01
CA PRO A 98 -0.12 -4.45 13.00
C PRO A 98 0.77 -4.80 11.79
N LYS A 99 0.73 -6.05 11.31
CA LYS A 99 1.51 -6.52 10.16
C LYS A 99 0.91 -6.03 8.83
N LEU A 100 -0.42 -6.06 8.69
CA LEU A 100 -1.15 -5.47 7.56
C LEU A 100 -0.77 -3.99 7.34
N LYS A 101 -0.65 -3.24 8.45
CA LYS A 101 -0.26 -1.82 8.41
C LYS A 101 1.12 -1.60 7.82
N GLY A 102 2.11 -2.46 8.10
CA GLY A 102 3.45 -2.34 7.55
C GLY A 102 3.45 -2.36 6.02
N THR A 103 2.77 -3.35 5.43
CA THR A 103 2.65 -3.46 3.97
C THR A 103 1.82 -2.33 3.37
N LYS A 104 0.68 -1.99 3.99
CA LYS A 104 -0.17 -0.87 3.54
C LYS A 104 0.61 0.44 3.48
N PHE A 105 1.33 0.79 4.55
CA PHE A 105 2.12 2.03 4.58
C PHE A 105 3.25 2.00 3.54
N PHE A 106 3.79 0.83 3.21
CA PHE A 106 4.78 0.72 2.13
C PHE A 106 4.17 1.04 0.76
N ILE A 107 2.95 0.56 0.48
CA ILE A 107 2.25 0.91 -0.77
C ILE A 107 1.94 2.42 -0.80
N GLN A 108 1.48 3.01 0.30
CA GLN A 108 1.27 4.46 0.40
C GLN A 108 2.56 5.26 0.19
N PHE A 109 3.68 4.76 0.69
CA PHE A 109 5.01 5.32 0.45
C PHE A 109 5.42 5.26 -1.03
N GLN A 110 5.17 4.14 -1.72
CA GLN A 110 5.41 4.05 -3.17
C GLN A 110 4.53 5.02 -3.95
N ILE A 111 3.25 5.13 -3.60
CA ILE A 111 2.33 6.11 -4.20
C ILE A 111 2.84 7.53 -3.99
N ALA A 112 3.32 7.87 -2.79
CA ALA A 112 3.90 9.18 -2.52
C ALA A 112 5.11 9.46 -3.43
N ARG A 113 6.03 8.50 -3.57
CA ARG A 113 7.20 8.62 -4.46
C ARG A 113 6.78 8.88 -5.91
N VAL A 114 5.87 8.07 -6.44
CA VAL A 114 5.36 8.18 -7.81
C VAL A 114 4.68 9.53 -8.03
N ARG A 115 3.84 9.98 -7.10
CA ARG A 115 3.16 11.27 -7.25
C ARG A 115 4.14 12.44 -7.17
N THR A 116 5.15 12.37 -6.31
CA THR A 116 6.22 13.37 -6.25
C THR A 116 7.02 13.39 -7.56
N ALA A 117 7.39 12.23 -8.10
CA ALA A 117 8.06 12.07 -9.40
C ALA A 117 7.28 12.72 -10.55
N GLN A 118 5.96 12.55 -10.53
CA GLN A 118 5.02 13.13 -11.50
C GLN A 118 4.76 14.63 -11.28
N GLY A 119 5.46 15.28 -10.35
CA GLY A 119 5.32 16.70 -10.06
C GLY A 119 4.05 17.09 -9.31
N ALA A 120 3.36 16.14 -8.68
CA ALA A 120 2.17 16.44 -7.88
C ALA A 120 2.56 17.14 -6.57
N LYS A 121 1.79 18.17 -6.21
CA LYS A 121 1.88 18.79 -4.88
C LYS A 121 1.11 17.93 -3.89
N LEU A 122 1.80 17.38 -2.89
CA LEU A 122 1.23 16.50 -1.88
C LEU A 122 0.86 17.26 -0.60
N GLY A 123 -0.15 16.77 0.11
CA GLY A 123 -0.45 17.21 1.47
C GLY A 123 0.62 16.69 2.45
N VAL A 124 0.71 17.30 3.63
CA VAL A 124 1.73 16.95 4.65
C VAL A 124 1.64 15.48 5.06
N ALA A 125 0.43 14.92 5.13
CA ALA A 125 0.22 13.51 5.47
C ALA A 125 0.56 12.55 4.32
N ASP A 126 0.72 13.06 3.09
CA ASP A 126 0.94 12.25 1.89
C ASP A 126 2.38 12.30 1.39
N THR A 127 3.26 13.08 2.03
CA THR A 127 4.65 13.21 1.59
C THR A 127 5.43 11.90 1.73
N VAL A 128 6.46 11.74 0.89
CA VAL A 128 7.37 10.59 0.94
C VAL A 128 7.99 10.43 2.32
N GLU A 129 8.39 11.53 2.96
CA GLU A 129 8.95 11.53 4.31
C GLU A 129 7.94 11.06 5.36
N HIS A 130 6.71 11.58 5.31
CA HIS A 130 5.66 11.18 6.24
C HIS A 130 5.36 9.68 6.10
N GLN A 131 5.18 9.21 4.86
CA GLN A 131 4.88 7.81 4.59
C GLN A 131 6.06 6.89 4.94
N LEU A 132 7.31 7.30 4.71
CA LEU A 132 8.49 6.56 5.19
C LEU A 132 8.47 6.40 6.71
N GLY A 133 8.20 7.46 7.46
CA GLY A 133 8.06 7.40 8.91
C GLY A 133 6.98 6.40 9.37
N LYS A 134 5.86 6.33 8.63
CA LYS A 134 4.80 5.35 8.88
C LYS A 134 5.25 3.93 8.59
N VAL A 135 5.99 3.68 7.51
CA VAL A 135 6.58 2.36 7.22
C VAL A 135 7.49 1.92 8.36
N LEU A 136 8.48 2.75 8.73
CA LEU A 136 9.46 2.41 9.75
C LEU A 136 8.83 2.17 11.12
N LYS A 137 7.81 2.96 11.50
CA LYS A 137 7.05 2.77 12.74
C LYS A 137 6.26 1.45 12.78
N ASN A 138 5.87 0.90 11.63
CA ASN A 138 5.06 -0.32 11.52
C ASN A 138 5.86 -1.48 10.89
N ALA A 139 7.19 -1.41 10.90
CA ALA A 139 8.08 -2.42 10.31
C ALA A 139 8.25 -3.64 11.23
N VAL A 140 7.14 -4.28 11.61
CA VAL A 140 7.10 -5.43 12.54
C VAL A 140 7.92 -6.58 11.97
N GLY A 141 8.94 -7.03 12.71
CA GLY A 141 9.81 -8.12 12.30
C GLY A 141 10.78 -7.77 11.17
N ALA A 142 10.84 -6.52 10.73
CA ALA A 142 11.74 -6.12 9.66
C ALA A 142 13.20 -6.04 10.16
N THR A 143 14.11 -6.57 9.36
CA THR A 143 15.55 -6.46 9.59
C THR A 143 16.04 -5.03 9.36
N GLN A 144 17.23 -4.70 9.86
CA GLN A 144 17.82 -3.39 9.57
C GLN A 144 18.06 -3.20 8.06
N ALA A 145 18.52 -4.24 7.36
CA ALA A 145 18.72 -4.19 5.92
C ALA A 145 17.42 -3.89 5.14
N GLU A 146 16.28 -4.44 5.57
CA GLU A 146 14.98 -4.12 4.98
C GLU A 146 14.60 -2.64 5.22
N LYS A 147 14.80 -2.12 6.44
CA LYS A 147 14.54 -0.71 6.76
C LYS A 147 15.45 0.24 5.98
N ASP A 148 16.71 -0.12 5.82
CA ASP A 148 17.69 0.63 5.04
C ASP A 148 17.30 0.65 3.56
N ALA A 149 16.82 -0.48 3.03
CA ALA A 149 16.31 -0.56 1.66
C ALA A 149 15.09 0.36 1.44
N VAL A 150 14.11 0.39 2.35
CA VAL A 150 12.99 1.35 2.25
C VAL A 150 13.50 2.80 2.33
N THR A 151 14.44 3.08 3.22
CA THR A 151 15.02 4.42 3.38
C THR A 151 15.82 4.84 2.14
N ALA A 152 16.47 3.91 1.45
CA ALA A 152 17.15 4.21 0.19
C ALA A 152 16.17 4.57 -0.92
N LEU A 153 15.01 3.90 -0.99
CA LEU A 153 13.97 4.21 -1.97
C LEU A 153 13.41 5.63 -1.82
N SER A 154 13.41 6.21 -0.61
CA SER A 154 12.86 7.57 -0.40
C SER A 154 13.65 8.66 -1.14
N LYS A 155 14.87 8.34 -1.57
CA LYS A 155 15.78 9.23 -2.32
C LYS A 155 15.63 9.08 -3.84
N GLN A 156 14.86 8.10 -4.30
CA GLN A 156 14.56 7.88 -5.71
C GLN A 156 13.17 8.43 -6.00
N LEU A 157 13.13 9.63 -6.58
CA LEU A 157 11.93 10.39 -6.94
C LEU A 157 11.97 10.70 -8.43
#